data_AF-V5GJC9-F1
#
_entry.id   AF-V5GJC9-F1
#
_cell.length_a   1.000
_cell.length_b   1.000
_cell.length_c   1.000
_cell.angle_alpha   90.00
_cell.angle_beta   90.00
_cell.angle_gamma   90.00
#
_symmetry.space_group_name_H-M   'P 1'
#
loop_
_entity.id
_entity.type
_entity.pdbx_description
1 polymer ?
#
loop_
_entity_poly.entity_id
_entity_poly.type
_entity_poly.pdbx_seq_one_letter_code
_entity_poly.pdbx_strand_id
1 'polypeptide(L)'
;MSTNVLKLSFVVRIVFSRMVVLTHIRCCVVRINSTKRFSDKLRLNVRGGNGGTGLPRFGGVGGEGGSVYVQAKDKVELKDIITKYPDKTIKAGHGGNSKSTQILGPDGHNVVVNVPLGVSVYNGFGHLIGDLIKPGDKVLAVKGGKGGNPTTDFHGTKGQTDVITLNLKLIADVWICRVS
;
A
#
# COMPACT_ATOMS: atom_id res chain seq x y z
N MET A 1 24.88 -59.86 31.46
CA MET A 1 23.53 -59.77 32.05
C MET A 1 22.82 -58.65 31.32
N SER A 2 21.70 -58.77 30.64
CA SER A 2 20.67 -59.81 30.55
C SER A 2 19.82 -59.49 29.31
N THR A 3 19.51 -60.51 28.52
CA THR A 3 18.20 -60.82 27.90
C THR A 3 17.42 -59.72 27.15
N ASN A 4 17.15 -59.91 25.85
CA ASN A 4 15.88 -60.44 25.29
C ASN A 4 14.66 -59.54 25.62
N VAL A 5 13.72 -59.20 24.72
CA VAL A 5 12.77 -60.03 23.96
C VAL A 5 12.01 -59.02 23.06
N LEU A 6 12.02 -59.11 21.71
CA LEU A 6 11.06 -59.83 20.85
C LEU A 6 9.59 -59.35 20.88
N LYS A 7 9.11 -58.85 19.73
CA LYS A 7 7.77 -59.03 19.10
C LYS A 7 7.79 -58.23 17.77
N LEU A 8 7.91 -58.82 16.57
CA LEU A 8 6.99 -59.75 15.87
C LEU A 8 5.53 -59.26 16.02
N SER A 9 4.77 -58.85 15.01
CA SER A 9 4.60 -59.31 13.62
C SER A 9 3.85 -58.20 12.83
N PHE A 10 3.97 -58.02 11.52
CA PHE A 10 3.07 -58.61 10.51
C PHE A 10 3.61 -58.22 9.11
N VAL A 11 4.15 -59.17 8.35
CA VAL A 11 3.59 -59.72 7.10
C VAL A 11 2.92 -58.69 6.18
N VAL A 12 3.67 -58.20 5.18
CA VAL A 12 3.18 -58.14 3.79
C VAL A 12 4.33 -58.55 2.87
N ARG A 13 4.29 -59.82 2.46
CA ARG A 13 5.13 -60.39 1.41
C ARG A 13 4.42 -60.11 0.09
N ILE A 14 4.77 -59.02 -0.58
CA ILE A 14 4.46 -58.84 -2.00
C ILE A 14 5.78 -58.84 -2.77
N VAL A 15 5.87 -59.84 -3.63
CA VAL A 15 6.96 -60.12 -4.54
C VAL A 15 7.02 -59.00 -5.58
N PHE A 16 8.09 -58.21 -5.60
CA PHE A 16 8.48 -57.47 -6.80
C PHE A 16 9.95 -57.74 -7.09
N SER A 17 10.13 -58.59 -8.11
CA SER A 17 11.40 -58.90 -8.74
C SER A 17 12.01 -57.62 -9.33
N ARG A 18 13.30 -57.41 -9.05
CA ARG A 18 14.30 -56.69 -9.85
C ARG A 18 13.83 -55.41 -10.56
N MET A 19 14.01 -54.26 -9.94
CA MET A 19 14.74 -53.15 -10.57
C MET A 19 15.16 -52.11 -9.55
N VAL A 20 16.47 -51.91 -9.48
CA VAL A 20 17.14 -50.87 -8.70
C VAL A 20 16.91 -49.53 -9.41
N VAL A 21 16.16 -48.61 -8.81
CA VAL A 21 16.54 -47.18 -8.77
C VAL A 21 16.01 -46.58 -7.47
N LEU A 22 16.90 -46.50 -6.48
CA LEU A 22 16.66 -45.82 -5.21
C LEU A 22 16.81 -44.31 -5.42
N THR A 23 15.89 -43.66 -6.14
CA THR A 23 15.82 -42.19 -6.13
C THR A 23 15.24 -41.78 -4.79
N HIS A 24 16.13 -41.40 -3.88
CA HIS A 24 15.85 -40.65 -2.67
C HIS A 24 14.74 -39.62 -2.96
N ILE A 25 13.54 -39.88 -2.44
CA ILE A 25 12.58 -38.82 -2.15
C ILE A 25 13.24 -38.00 -1.04
N ARG A 26 14.09 -37.05 -1.45
CA ARG A 26 14.43 -35.92 -0.60
C ARG A 26 13.11 -35.17 -0.46
N CYS A 27 12.40 -35.51 0.61
CA CYS A 27 11.39 -34.65 1.19
C CYS A 27 12.10 -33.33 1.47
N CYS A 28 12.03 -32.43 0.48
CA CYS A 28 12.50 -31.08 0.63
C CYS A 28 11.51 -30.47 1.61
N VAL A 29 11.86 -30.52 2.89
CA VAL A 29 11.19 -29.71 3.90
C VAL A 29 11.49 -28.28 3.50
N VAL A 30 10.63 -27.70 2.68
CA VAL A 30 10.63 -26.27 2.39
C VAL A 30 10.33 -25.63 3.72
N ARG A 31 11.39 -25.19 4.39
CA ARG A 31 11.34 -24.46 5.63
C ARG A 31 10.78 -23.09 5.27
N ILE A 32 9.46 -22.97 5.27
CA ILE A 32 8.79 -21.68 5.15
C ILE A 32 9.18 -20.92 6.42
N ASN A 33 10.22 -20.10 6.35
CA ASN A 33 10.56 -19.15 7.40
C ASN A 33 9.44 -18.11 7.47
N SER A 34 8.34 -18.47 8.13
CA SER A 34 7.21 -17.60 8.41
C SER A 34 7.54 -16.70 9.59
N THR A 35 8.39 -15.71 9.35
CA THR A 35 8.55 -14.54 10.24
C THR A 35 8.41 -13.22 9.50
N LYS A 36 7.88 -13.19 8.26
CA LYS A 36 7.28 -11.97 7.72
C LYS A 36 5.86 -11.89 8.27
N ARG A 37 5.59 -10.98 9.22
CA ARG A 37 4.22 -10.49 9.47
C ARG A 37 3.72 -9.83 8.19
N PHE A 38 3.14 -10.63 7.30
CA PHE A 38 2.59 -10.14 6.06
C PHE A 38 1.39 -9.27 6.42
N SER A 39 1.56 -7.96 6.28
CA SER A 39 0.51 -6.99 6.58
C SER A 39 -0.27 -6.80 5.29
N ASP A 40 -1.26 -7.67 5.05
CA ASP A 40 -2.15 -7.58 3.87
C ASP A 40 -2.87 -6.23 3.81
N LYS A 41 -3.11 -5.62 4.98
CA LYS A 41 -3.84 -4.37 5.14
C LYS A 41 -2.97 -3.30 5.80
N LEU A 42 -2.87 -2.14 5.16
CA LEU A 42 -2.19 -0.97 5.70
C LEU A 42 -3.17 0.21 5.74
N ARG A 43 -3.48 0.68 6.95
CA ARG A 43 -4.31 1.87 7.18
C ARG A 43 -3.41 3.10 7.31
N LEU A 44 -3.72 4.14 6.55
CA LEU A 44 -2.97 5.39 6.50
C LEU A 44 -3.93 6.57 6.68
N ASN A 45 -3.54 7.52 7.53
CA ASN A 45 -4.23 8.79 7.68
C ASN A 45 -3.69 9.76 6.63
N VAL A 46 -4.56 10.29 5.78
CA VAL A 46 -4.16 11.12 4.65
C VAL A 46 -4.83 12.48 4.74
N ARG A 47 -4.04 13.54 4.60
CA ARG A 47 -4.50 14.92 4.67
C ARG A 47 -4.07 15.69 3.43
N GLY A 48 -5.05 16.25 2.72
CA GLY A 48 -4.81 17.25 1.69
C GLY A 48 -4.30 18.54 2.31
N GLY A 49 -3.52 19.29 1.53
CA GLY A 49 -3.11 20.64 1.88
C GLY A 49 -4.33 21.56 1.92
N ASN A 50 -4.32 22.51 2.84
CA ASN A 50 -5.29 23.62 2.83
C ASN A 50 -4.95 24.58 1.69
N GLY A 51 -5.97 25.17 1.08
CA GLY A 51 -5.79 26.28 0.15
C GLY A 51 -5.39 27.55 0.88
N GLY A 52 -4.53 28.35 0.25
CA GLY A 52 -4.11 29.64 0.77
C GLY A 52 -5.22 30.69 0.70
N THR A 53 -5.15 31.69 1.56
CA THR A 53 -6.05 32.84 1.54
C THR A 53 -5.58 33.85 0.49
N GLY A 54 -6.53 34.38 -0.29
CA GLY A 54 -6.32 35.48 -1.22
C GLY A 54 -6.23 36.84 -0.52
N LEU A 55 -5.93 37.88 -1.28
CA LEU A 55 -5.77 39.25 -0.78
C LEU A 55 -6.78 40.18 -1.47
N PRO A 56 -7.93 40.49 -0.84
CA PRO A 56 -9.02 41.25 -1.48
C PRO A 56 -8.57 42.61 -2.02
N ARG A 57 -7.74 43.33 -1.25
CA ARG A 57 -7.28 44.69 -1.57
C ARG A 57 -6.55 44.80 -2.90
N PHE A 58 -5.87 43.74 -3.33
CA PHE A 58 -5.09 43.71 -4.57
C PHE A 58 -5.59 42.65 -5.56
N GLY A 59 -6.76 42.05 -5.30
CA GLY A 59 -7.28 40.95 -6.11
C GLY A 59 -6.42 39.68 -6.09
N GLY A 60 -5.61 39.48 -5.04
CA GLY A 60 -4.71 38.35 -4.94
C GLY A 60 -5.44 37.03 -4.77
N VAL A 61 -5.05 36.00 -5.52
CA VAL A 61 -5.62 34.64 -5.43
C VAL A 61 -4.68 33.74 -4.66
N GLY A 62 -5.20 33.08 -3.62
CA GLY A 62 -4.42 32.16 -2.80
C GLY A 62 -4.08 30.88 -3.57
N GLY A 63 -2.93 30.26 -3.24
CA GLY A 63 -2.48 29.04 -3.91
C GLY A 63 -3.34 27.83 -3.58
N GLU A 64 -3.41 26.87 -4.48
CA GLU A 64 -4.13 25.61 -4.23
C GLU A 64 -3.40 24.74 -3.22
N GLY A 65 -4.14 23.99 -2.41
CA GLY A 65 -3.59 22.99 -1.51
C GLY A 65 -3.15 21.74 -2.28
N GLY A 66 -2.03 21.15 -1.88
CA GLY A 66 -1.53 19.92 -2.46
C GLY A 66 -2.50 18.75 -2.24
N SER A 67 -2.59 17.88 -3.22
CA SER A 67 -3.37 16.64 -3.17
C SER A 67 -2.47 15.43 -2.88
N VAL A 68 -3.07 14.37 -2.31
CA VAL A 68 -2.36 13.11 -2.07
C VAL A 68 -2.83 12.06 -3.07
N TYR A 69 -1.86 11.47 -3.76
CA TYR A 69 -2.07 10.45 -4.75
C TYR A 69 -1.41 9.15 -4.30
N VAL A 70 -2.01 8.03 -4.70
CA VAL A 70 -1.42 6.70 -4.57
C VAL A 70 -1.07 6.23 -5.97
N GLN A 71 0.17 5.80 -6.18
CA GLN A 71 0.66 5.36 -7.47
C GLN A 71 1.27 3.97 -7.40
N ALA A 72 0.88 3.10 -8.34
CA ALA A 72 1.46 1.77 -8.48
C ALA A 72 2.87 1.88 -9.07
N LYS A 73 3.86 1.29 -8.40
CA LYS A 73 5.25 1.26 -8.88
C LYS A 73 5.86 -0.12 -8.65
N ASP A 74 6.61 -0.57 -9.63
CA ASP A 74 7.39 -1.82 -9.53
C ASP A 74 8.49 -1.69 -8.48
N LYS A 75 8.80 -2.80 -7.82
CA LYS A 75 9.89 -2.93 -6.82
C LYS A 75 9.70 -2.10 -5.53
N VAL A 76 8.46 -1.78 -5.16
CA VAL A 76 8.12 -1.14 -3.87
C VAL A 76 7.44 -2.15 -2.96
N GLU A 77 7.92 -2.30 -1.73
CA GLU A 77 7.24 -3.11 -0.70
C GLU A 77 6.39 -2.22 0.22
N LEU A 78 5.34 -2.77 0.83
CA LEU A 78 4.55 -2.05 1.85
C LEU A 78 5.38 -1.60 3.06
N LYS A 79 6.50 -2.29 3.32
CA LYS A 79 7.43 -1.94 4.39
C LYS A 79 8.08 -0.58 4.17
N ASP A 80 8.38 -0.24 2.91
CA ASP A 80 9.02 1.03 2.57
C ASP A 80 8.14 2.22 2.96
N ILE A 81 6.82 2.04 2.84
CA ILE A 81 5.81 3.04 3.24
C ILE A 81 5.82 3.20 4.77
N ILE A 82 5.88 2.10 5.52
CA ILE A 82 5.92 2.13 6.99
C ILE A 82 7.21 2.80 7.48
N THR A 83 8.34 2.51 6.85
CA THR A 83 9.63 3.14 7.16
C THR A 83 9.61 4.64 6.85
N LYS A 84 9.01 5.03 5.72
CA LYS A 84 8.90 6.44 5.32
C LYS A 84 7.91 7.23 6.18
N TYR A 85 6.85 6.58 6.67
CA TYR A 85 5.78 7.20 7.46
C TYR A 85 5.51 6.37 8.74
N PRO A 86 6.37 6.49 9.78
CA PRO A 86 6.22 5.74 11.02
C PRO A 86 4.87 6.02 11.72
N ASP A 87 4.41 7.28 11.66
CA ASP A 87 3.13 7.73 12.22
C ASP A 87 1.91 7.38 11.36
N LYS A 88 2.12 6.66 10.24
CA LYS A 88 1.09 6.32 9.25
C LYS A 88 0.28 7.52 8.76
N THR A 89 0.85 8.72 8.84
CA THR A 89 0.18 9.97 8.49
C THR A 89 0.91 10.64 7.34
N ILE A 90 0.18 10.93 6.27
CA ILE A 90 0.68 11.58 5.07
C ILE A 90 -0.04 12.92 4.92
N LYS A 91 0.73 13.99 4.80
CA LYS A 91 0.21 15.35 4.64
C LYS A 91 0.77 15.95 3.36
N ALA A 92 -0.09 16.47 2.50
CA ALA A 92 0.33 17.27 1.37
C ALA A 92 0.68 18.72 1.78
N GLY A 93 1.42 19.41 0.92
CA GLY A 93 1.83 20.79 1.16
C GLY A 93 0.63 21.75 1.12
N HIS A 94 0.62 22.75 2.00
CA HIS A 94 -0.40 23.79 2.01
C HIS A 94 -0.17 24.80 0.87
N GLY A 95 -1.25 25.34 0.32
CA GLY A 95 -1.19 26.49 -0.58
C GLY A 95 -0.78 27.73 0.19
N GLY A 96 0.06 28.56 -0.42
CA GLY A 96 0.53 29.81 0.18
C GLY A 96 -0.48 30.93 0.01
N ASN A 97 -0.47 31.85 0.98
CA ASN A 97 -1.32 33.04 0.94
C ASN A 97 -0.80 34.07 -0.07
N SER A 98 -1.71 34.83 -0.67
CA SER A 98 -1.35 36.01 -1.46
C SER A 98 -0.78 37.11 -0.58
N LYS A 99 0.16 37.87 -1.13
CA LYS A 99 0.78 39.03 -0.49
C LYS A 99 0.74 40.24 -1.43
N SER A 100 0.93 41.44 -0.88
CA SER A 100 1.02 42.67 -1.67
C SER A 100 2.07 42.60 -2.78
N THR A 101 3.16 41.85 -2.56
CA THR A 101 4.25 41.65 -3.52
C THR A 101 4.05 40.41 -4.41
N GLN A 102 3.12 39.53 -4.05
CA GLN A 102 2.88 38.26 -4.72
C GLN A 102 1.37 38.00 -4.77
N ILE A 103 0.75 38.49 -5.84
CA ILE A 103 -0.70 38.45 -6.04
C ILE A 103 -1.20 36.99 -6.14
N LEU A 104 -0.43 36.12 -6.81
CA LEU A 104 -0.72 34.69 -6.90
C LEU A 104 0.04 33.90 -5.83
N GLY A 105 -0.70 33.33 -4.89
CA GLY A 105 -0.15 32.46 -3.85
C GLY A 105 0.47 31.19 -4.47
N PRO A 106 1.61 30.70 -3.95
CA PRO A 106 2.25 29.50 -4.47
C PRO A 106 1.42 28.25 -4.17
N ASP A 107 1.38 27.31 -5.11
CA ASP A 107 0.65 26.07 -4.92
C ASP A 107 1.36 25.10 -3.96
N GLY A 108 0.54 24.38 -3.20
CA GLY A 108 0.96 23.36 -2.28
C GLY A 108 1.50 22.13 -2.99
N HIS A 109 2.53 21.52 -2.39
CA HIS A 109 3.21 20.38 -3.01
C HIS A 109 2.35 19.12 -2.92
N ASN A 110 2.11 18.49 -4.08
CA ASN A 110 1.43 17.20 -4.16
C ASN A 110 2.32 16.09 -3.60
N VAL A 111 1.71 15.15 -2.89
CA VAL A 111 2.41 13.97 -2.35
C VAL A 111 1.97 12.73 -3.08
N VAL A 112 2.93 11.96 -3.57
CA VAL A 112 2.69 10.66 -4.22
C VAL A 112 3.21 9.55 -3.32
N VAL A 113 2.32 8.64 -2.96
CA VAL A 113 2.60 7.44 -2.17
C VAL A 113 2.74 6.28 -3.14
N ASN A 114 3.95 5.75 -3.26
CA ASN A 114 4.21 4.61 -4.11
C ASN A 114 3.79 3.33 -3.39
N VAL A 115 3.06 2.47 -4.08
CA VAL A 115 2.60 1.16 -3.59
C VAL A 115 2.94 0.07 -4.61
N PRO A 116 3.06 -1.20 -4.16
CA PRO A 116 3.19 -2.32 -5.09
C PRO A 116 1.97 -2.46 -6.02
N LEU A 117 2.18 -3.18 -7.11
CA LEU A 117 1.10 -3.60 -8.00
C LEU A 117 0.10 -4.53 -7.29
N GLY A 118 -1.15 -4.51 -7.73
CA GLY A 118 -2.21 -5.35 -7.17
C GLY A 118 -2.77 -4.84 -5.84
N VAL A 119 -2.68 -3.53 -5.58
CA VAL A 119 -3.23 -2.92 -4.37
C VAL A 119 -4.58 -2.29 -4.67
N SER A 120 -5.57 -2.62 -3.85
CA SER A 120 -6.89 -1.98 -3.84
C SER A 120 -6.90 -0.88 -2.77
N VAL A 121 -7.29 0.34 -3.15
CA VAL A 121 -7.37 1.49 -2.25
C VAL A 121 -8.81 1.68 -1.81
N TYR A 122 -9.05 1.58 -0.51
CA TYR A 122 -10.36 1.79 0.11
C TYR A 122 -10.38 3.08 0.93
N ASN A 123 -11.54 3.72 0.99
CA ASN A 123 -11.76 4.86 1.87
C ASN A 123 -12.04 4.44 3.32
N GLY A 124 -12.14 5.41 4.24
CA GLY A 124 -12.42 5.18 5.66
C GLY A 124 -13.75 4.48 5.91
N PHE A 125 -14.71 4.66 5.00
CA PHE A 125 -16.01 4.00 5.00
C PHE A 125 -16.01 2.60 4.38
N GLY A 126 -14.87 2.12 3.85
CA GLY A 126 -14.77 0.83 3.16
C GLY A 126 -15.19 0.85 1.69
N HIS A 127 -15.48 2.02 1.11
CA HIS A 127 -15.75 2.16 -0.31
C HIS A 127 -14.45 2.04 -1.12
N LEU A 128 -14.49 1.28 -2.22
CA LEU A 128 -13.37 1.17 -3.14
C LEU A 128 -13.19 2.51 -3.88
N ILE A 129 -12.02 3.13 -3.73
CA ILE A 129 -11.64 4.34 -4.48
C ILE A 129 -11.10 3.94 -5.86
N GLY A 130 -10.28 2.88 -5.91
CA GLY A 130 -9.74 2.34 -7.14
C GLY A 130 -8.75 1.20 -6.91
N ASP A 131 -8.50 0.45 -7.98
CA ASP A 131 -7.53 -0.65 -8.02
C ASP A 131 -6.30 -0.22 -8.83
N LEU A 132 -5.12 -0.55 -8.30
CA LEU A 132 -3.82 -0.23 -8.90
C LEU A 132 -3.22 -1.52 -9.47
N ILE A 133 -3.51 -1.81 -10.74
CA ILE A 133 -3.20 -3.10 -11.38
C ILE A 133 -1.95 -2.98 -12.24
N LYS A 134 -1.85 -1.91 -13.02
CA LYS A 134 -0.75 -1.67 -13.95
C LYS A 134 0.29 -0.73 -13.34
N PRO A 135 1.57 -0.86 -13.73
CA PRO A 135 2.60 0.09 -13.31
C PRO A 135 2.25 1.49 -13.82
N GLY A 136 2.37 2.48 -12.92
CA GLY A 136 2.05 3.87 -13.21
C GLY A 136 0.60 4.25 -12.94
N ASP A 137 -0.30 3.29 -12.71
CA ASP A 137 -1.69 3.57 -12.30
C ASP A 137 -1.69 4.52 -11.11
N LYS A 138 -2.53 5.55 -11.16
CA LYS A 138 -2.56 6.62 -10.16
C LYS A 138 -3.99 6.91 -9.75
N VAL A 139 -4.24 6.88 -8.45
CA VAL A 139 -5.53 7.17 -7.84
C VAL A 139 -5.40 8.39 -6.93
N LEU A 140 -6.37 9.28 -6.99
CA LEU A 140 -6.49 10.40 -6.05
C LEU A 140 -7.07 9.86 -4.75
N ALA A 141 -6.27 9.86 -3.67
CA ALA A 141 -6.75 9.46 -2.36
C ALA A 141 -7.52 10.61 -1.69
N VAL A 142 -6.93 11.80 -1.67
CA VAL A 142 -7.47 12.95 -0.97
C VAL A 142 -7.18 14.22 -1.76
N LYS A 143 -8.20 15.03 -1.98
CA LYS A 143 -8.07 16.30 -2.68
C LYS A 143 -7.59 17.42 -1.75
N GLY A 144 -6.68 18.24 -2.25
CA GLY A 144 -6.30 19.50 -1.60
C GLY A 144 -7.42 20.55 -1.63
N GLY A 145 -7.35 21.50 -0.71
CA GLY A 145 -8.27 22.62 -0.64
C GLY A 145 -8.03 23.59 -1.79
N LYS A 146 -9.09 24.18 -2.32
CA LYS A 146 -8.99 25.28 -3.30
C LYS A 146 -8.47 26.54 -2.62
N GLY A 147 -7.61 27.27 -3.34
CA GLY A 147 -7.14 28.60 -2.95
C GLY A 147 -8.26 29.63 -2.97
N GLY A 148 -8.11 30.68 -2.16
CA GLY A 148 -9.08 31.76 -2.04
C GLY A 148 -9.10 32.62 -3.29
N ASN A 149 -10.28 32.81 -3.89
CA ASN A 149 -10.47 33.61 -5.09
C ASN A 149 -11.63 34.60 -4.89
N PRO A 150 -11.92 35.49 -5.85
CA PRO A 150 -13.04 36.45 -5.72
C PRO A 150 -14.41 35.77 -5.54
N THR A 151 -14.58 34.52 -6.00
CA THR A 151 -15.84 33.77 -5.82
C THR A 151 -16.00 33.16 -4.43
N THR A 152 -14.91 33.01 -3.67
CA THR A 152 -14.89 32.46 -2.31
C THR A 152 -14.56 33.53 -1.27
N ASP A 153 -14.82 34.80 -1.58
CA ASP A 153 -14.49 35.96 -0.73
C ASP A 153 -13.00 35.97 -0.30
N PHE A 154 -12.12 35.50 -1.20
CA PHE A 154 -10.69 35.35 -0.96
C PHE A 154 -10.33 34.38 0.17
N HIS A 155 -11.28 33.61 0.71
CA HIS A 155 -11.00 32.60 1.72
C HIS A 155 -10.61 31.26 1.06
N GLY A 156 -9.48 30.71 1.50
CA GLY A 156 -9.04 29.37 1.12
C GLY A 156 -9.89 28.30 1.80
N THR A 157 -10.12 27.19 1.10
CA THR A 157 -10.85 26.04 1.65
C THR A 157 -9.89 25.05 2.30
N LYS A 158 -10.36 24.34 3.33
CA LYS A 158 -9.56 23.30 3.98
C LYS A 158 -9.42 22.09 3.07
N GLY A 159 -8.25 21.45 3.10
CA GLY A 159 -8.03 20.20 2.39
C GLY A 159 -8.87 19.08 3.00
N GLN A 160 -9.25 18.11 2.16
CA GLN A 160 -9.95 16.93 2.66
C GLN A 160 -9.01 16.15 3.60
N THR A 161 -9.58 15.49 4.60
CA THR A 161 -8.85 14.58 5.48
C THR A 161 -9.62 13.28 5.51
N ASP A 162 -8.94 12.18 5.23
CA ASP A 162 -9.56 10.86 5.21
C ASP A 162 -8.59 9.77 5.65
N VAL A 163 -9.12 8.61 5.99
CA VAL A 163 -8.34 7.43 6.36
C VAL A 163 -8.44 6.42 5.24
N ILE A 164 -7.35 6.20 4.51
CA ILE A 164 -7.35 5.19 3.45
C ILE A 164 -6.85 3.85 3.99
N THR A 165 -7.39 2.77 3.42
CA THR A 165 -6.93 1.41 3.69
C THR A 165 -6.42 0.81 2.39
N LEU A 166 -5.14 0.49 2.35
CA LEU A 166 -4.51 -0.24 1.26
C LEU A 166 -4.65 -1.73 1.55
N ASN A 167 -5.28 -2.46 0.64
CA ASN A 167 -5.39 -3.91 0.71
C ASN A 167 -4.59 -4.52 -0.43
N LEU A 168 -3.64 -5.38 -0.11
CA LEU A 168 -2.85 -6.07 -1.11
C LEU A 168 -3.65 -7.29 -1.58
N LYS A 169 -4.12 -7.29 -2.83
CA LYS A 169 -4.61 -8.52 -3.46
C LYS A 169 -3.38 -9.35 -3.77
N LEU A 170 -2.98 -10.17 -2.81
CA LEU A 170 -2.09 -11.29 -3.11
C LEU A 170 -2.79 -12.16 -4.14
N ILE A 171 -2.37 -12.07 -5.40
CA ILE A 171 -2.32 -13.25 -6.25
C ILE A 171 -1.15 -14.04 -5.69
N ALA A 172 -1.36 -14.71 -4.56
CA ALA A 172 -0.38 -15.69 -4.15
C ALA A 172 -0.31 -16.69 -5.31
N ASP A 173 0.88 -16.84 -5.89
CA ASP A 173 1.27 -17.99 -6.68
C ASP A 173 1.17 -19.23 -5.78
N VAL A 174 -0.07 -19.61 -5.44
CA VAL A 174 -0.39 -20.97 -5.05
C VAL A 174 -0.44 -21.73 -6.36
N TRP A 175 0.75 -21.92 -6.96
CA TRP A 175 0.98 -23.07 -7.80
C TRP A 175 0.93 -24.27 -6.82
N ILE A 176 -0.27 -24.76 -6.53
CA ILE A 176 -0.39 -26.17 -6.17
C ILE A 176 0.08 -26.88 -7.44
N CYS A 177 1.35 -27.29 -7.43
CA CYS A 177 1.81 -28.21 -8.43
C CYS A 177 1.08 -29.51 -8.20
N ARG A 178 0.18 -29.80 -9.13
CA ARG A 178 -0.48 -31.07 -9.30
C ARG A 178 0.60 -32.15 -9.35
N VAL A 179 0.68 -32.97 -8.30
CA VAL A 179 1.44 -34.21 -8.32
C VAL A 179 0.72 -35.14 -9.29
N SER A 180 1.40 -35.46 -10.40
CA SER A 180 1.07 -36.56 -11.30
C SER A 180 2.36 -37.24 -11.72
#